data_AF-A0A8T7J349-F1
#
_entry.id   AF-A0A8T7J349-F1
#
_cell.length_a   1.000
_cell.length_b   1.000
_cell.length_c   1.000
_cell.angle_alpha   90.00
_cell.angle_beta   90.00
_cell.angle_gamma   90.00
#
_symmetry.space_group_name_H-M   'P 1'
#
loop_
_entity.id
_entity.type
_entity.pdbx_description
1 polymer ?
#
loop_
_entity_poly.entity_id
_entity_poly.type
_entity_poly.pdbx_seq_one_letter_code
_entity_poly.pdbx_strand_id
1 'polypeptide(L)'
;MKHFLIILNAIFLYSCSGDEKDTPLKISDIDFVSSTIERCVAEYQSAGIIYADDLTQFYCDSYLIDTTADLKNFRNLDAVGFAGLGDMDIDFTNFSKISYFSLYDTYLESLNLTNLSVLNNLTMLELHNNYELRSIDFSALENLEKVLVLRSPLKEINTDGLVNLKDLKIYGSFIRHSQHFMAELEAVNFSQNINLEDLIIVGTTLPSLILNQHEKLVSLEFSGPLENVYIEAPSLENIGISGSLLTSIDVSKLPNLKNIRVKHGVLETINFESNLELMSADLTNNLLTNDTIEYLDSLPKHITVIY
;
A
#
# COMPACT_ATOMS: atom_id res chain seq x y z
N MET A 1 7.07 -6.29 -20.02
CA MET A 1 7.94 -5.10 -20.19
C MET A 1 7.45 -4.00 -19.26
N LYS A 2 7.79 -4.08 -17.97
CA LYS A 2 7.62 -2.97 -17.02
C LYS A 2 9.03 -2.57 -16.61
N HIS A 3 9.43 -1.33 -16.91
CA HIS A 3 10.71 -0.78 -16.47
C HIS A 3 10.60 -0.48 -14.97
N PHE A 4 11.23 -1.31 -14.14
CA PHE A 4 11.58 -0.89 -12.79
C PHE A 4 12.82 0.00 -12.90
N LEU A 5 12.71 1.22 -12.37
CA LEU A 5 13.77 2.21 -12.38
C LEU A 5 14.85 1.78 -11.38
N ILE A 6 15.95 1.20 -11.87
CA ILE A 6 17.12 0.87 -11.05
C ILE A 6 17.78 2.20 -10.67
N ILE A 7 17.59 2.65 -9.42
CA ILE A 7 18.28 3.84 -8.89
C ILE A 7 19.64 3.38 -8.37
N LEU A 8 20.68 3.59 -9.18
CA LEU A 8 22.06 3.27 -8.85
C LEU A 8 22.67 4.41 -8.01
N ASN A 9 22.70 4.27 -6.68
CA ASN A 9 23.48 5.15 -5.81
C ASN A 9 24.80 4.46 -5.43
N ALA A 10 25.83 4.66 -6.23
CA ALA A 10 27.19 4.22 -5.89
C ALA A 10 27.86 5.30 -5.02
N ILE A 11 27.89 5.08 -3.69
CA ILE A 11 28.70 5.89 -2.78
C ILE A 11 29.96 5.09 -2.45
N PHE A 12 31.09 5.46 -3.06
CA PHE A 12 32.40 4.95 -2.67
C PHE A 12 32.91 5.70 -1.44
N LEU A 13 32.95 5.03 -0.28
CA LEU A 13 33.74 5.48 0.86
C LEU A 13 34.86 4.48 1.11
N TYR A 14 36.10 4.89 0.80
CA TYR A 14 37.30 4.20 1.26
C TYR A 14 37.54 4.56 2.73
N SER A 15 37.34 3.59 3.62
CA SER A 15 37.90 3.58 4.97
C SER A 15 38.77 2.33 5.14
N CYS A 16 40.01 2.54 5.57
CA CYS A 16 40.93 1.47 5.97
C CYS A 16 41.00 1.44 7.50
N SER A 17 40.42 0.41 8.11
CA SER A 17 40.80 -0.08 9.43
C SER A 17 40.78 -1.61 9.39
N GLY A 18 41.82 -2.22 9.94
CA GLY A 18 42.10 -3.66 9.83
C GLY A 18 41.22 -4.51 10.73
N ASP A 19 40.06 -4.89 10.21
CA ASP A 19 39.47 -6.21 10.44
C ASP A 19 39.82 -7.09 9.22
N GLU A 20 39.84 -8.41 9.35
CA GLU A 20 39.96 -9.32 8.20
C GLU A 20 38.98 -8.85 7.12
N LYS A 21 39.50 -8.21 6.06
CA LYS A 21 38.67 -7.76 4.94
C LYS A 21 38.14 -9.02 4.30
N ASP A 22 36.92 -9.36 4.66
CA ASP A 22 36.14 -10.39 4.03
C ASP A 22 36.31 -10.20 2.53
N THR A 23 36.94 -11.18 1.88
CA THR A 23 37.32 -11.02 0.48
C THR A 23 36.02 -10.86 -0.30
N PRO A 24 35.83 -9.79 -1.10
CA PRO A 24 34.57 -9.55 -1.78
C PRO A 24 34.13 -10.78 -2.58
N LEU A 25 32.99 -11.36 -2.22
CA LEU A 25 32.43 -12.53 -2.89
C LEU A 25 31.95 -12.11 -4.28
N LYS A 26 32.60 -12.60 -5.33
CA LYS A 26 32.09 -12.41 -6.69
C LYS A 26 30.88 -13.30 -6.88
N ILE A 27 29.87 -12.77 -7.56
CA ILE A 27 28.66 -13.54 -7.89
C ILE A 27 29.01 -14.77 -8.74
N SER A 28 30.02 -14.68 -9.62
CA SER A 28 30.51 -15.80 -10.42
C SER A 28 31.09 -16.97 -9.62
N ASP A 29 31.41 -16.74 -8.35
CA ASP A 29 32.03 -17.72 -7.46
C ASP A 29 30.99 -18.37 -6.52
N ILE A 30 29.71 -17.99 -6.64
CA ILE A 30 28.60 -18.58 -5.89
C ILE A 30 28.18 -19.89 -6.56
N ASP A 31 28.15 -20.97 -5.78
CA ASP A 31 27.54 -22.24 -6.18
C ASP A 31 26.05 -22.18 -5.84
N PHE A 32 25.23 -21.78 -6.82
CA PHE A 32 23.79 -21.60 -6.65
C PHE A 32 23.07 -22.95 -6.53
N VAL A 33 22.24 -23.07 -5.50
CA VAL A 33 21.34 -24.22 -5.32
C VAL A 33 20.13 -24.11 -6.27
N SER A 34 19.57 -22.91 -6.42
CA SER A 34 18.44 -22.63 -7.29
C SER A 34 18.90 -22.04 -8.61
N SER A 35 18.76 -22.82 -9.68
CA SER A 35 18.98 -22.34 -11.06
C SER A 35 18.08 -21.15 -11.43
N THR A 36 16.92 -21.02 -10.77
CA THR A 36 16.04 -19.87 -10.94
C THR A 36 16.63 -18.60 -10.34
N ILE A 37 17.19 -18.68 -9.12
CA ILE A 37 17.88 -17.53 -8.52
C ILE A 37 19.13 -17.19 -9.32
N GLU A 38 19.95 -18.18 -9.69
CA GLU A 38 21.13 -17.95 -10.53
C GLU A 38 20.78 -17.17 -11.79
N ARG A 39 19.72 -17.58 -12.50
CA ARG A 39 19.23 -16.90 -13.70
C ARG A 39 18.81 -15.45 -13.40
N CYS A 40 18.05 -15.22 -12.33
CA CYS A 40 17.61 -13.88 -11.95
C CYS A 40 18.80 -13.00 -11.57
N VAL A 41 19.79 -13.52 -10.85
CA VAL A 41 21.02 -12.81 -10.48
C VAL A 41 21.88 -12.49 -11.72
N ALA A 42 21.92 -13.36 -12.73
CA ALA A 42 22.67 -13.14 -13.97
C ALA A 42 22.20 -11.88 -14.74
N GLU A 43 20.95 -11.46 -14.57
CA GLU A 43 20.44 -10.20 -15.14
C GLU A 43 21.13 -8.99 -14.50
N TYR A 44 21.36 -9.02 -13.19
CA TYR A 44 22.11 -7.99 -12.46
C TYR A 44 23.59 -7.99 -12.80
N GLN A 45 24.19 -9.17 -13.01
CA GLN A 45 25.57 -9.28 -13.50
C GLN A 45 25.72 -8.65 -14.88
N SER A 46 24.75 -8.88 -15.77
CA SER A 46 24.71 -8.26 -17.09
C SER A 46 24.55 -6.74 -17.02
N ALA A 47 23.94 -6.22 -15.94
CA ALA A 47 23.84 -4.80 -15.64
C ALA A 47 25.07 -4.21 -14.90
N GLY A 48 26.11 -5.02 -14.65
CA GLY A 48 27.39 -4.57 -14.09
C GLY A 48 27.60 -4.83 -12.60
N ILE A 49 26.69 -5.56 -11.92
CA ILE A 49 26.89 -5.98 -10.53
C ILE A 49 27.83 -7.19 -10.49
N ILE A 50 29.03 -7.02 -9.91
CA ILE A 50 30.08 -8.05 -9.92
C ILE A 50 30.14 -8.79 -8.57
N TYR A 51 30.05 -8.05 -7.47
CA TYR A 51 30.17 -8.58 -6.11
C TYR A 51 28.80 -8.73 -5.46
N ALA A 52 28.63 -9.78 -4.66
CA ALA A 52 27.36 -10.10 -4.00
C ALA A 52 26.91 -8.98 -3.05
N ASP A 53 27.86 -8.30 -2.39
CA ASP A 53 27.57 -7.19 -1.48
C ASP A 53 27.12 -5.90 -2.20
N ASP A 54 27.34 -5.80 -3.52
CA ASP A 54 26.85 -4.67 -4.32
C ASP A 54 25.37 -4.82 -4.68
N LEU A 55 24.79 -6.03 -4.54
CA LEU A 55 23.38 -6.28 -4.79
C LEU A 55 22.55 -5.92 -3.55
N THR A 56 21.87 -4.78 -3.62
CA THR A 56 21.01 -4.30 -2.53
C THR A 56 19.52 -4.58 -2.76
N GLN A 57 19.14 -4.88 -3.99
CA GLN A 57 17.75 -5.16 -4.38
C GLN A 57 17.70 -6.37 -5.30
N PHE A 58 16.82 -7.31 -5.01
CA PHE A 58 16.63 -8.52 -5.82
C PHE A 58 15.17 -8.73 -6.17
N TYR A 59 14.87 -8.69 -7.46
CA TYR A 59 13.56 -8.92 -8.04
C TYR A 59 13.67 -10.06 -9.03
N CYS A 60 12.90 -11.13 -8.82
CA CYS A 60 12.95 -12.30 -9.67
C CYS A 60 11.58 -12.56 -10.30
N ASP A 61 11.48 -12.29 -11.61
CA ASP A 61 10.30 -12.60 -12.41
C ASP A 61 10.31 -14.08 -12.82
N SER A 62 9.96 -14.95 -11.86
CA SER A 62 9.90 -16.39 -12.09
C SER A 62 8.93 -17.14 -11.19
N TYR A 63 8.02 -17.88 -11.83
CA TYR A 63 7.08 -18.80 -11.19
C TYR A 63 7.72 -20.14 -10.76
N LEU A 64 9.04 -20.29 -10.90
CA LEU A 64 9.79 -21.53 -10.67
C LEU A 64 10.77 -21.41 -9.49
N ILE A 65 10.57 -20.43 -8.61
CA ILE A 65 11.38 -20.31 -7.39
C ILE A 65 10.95 -21.43 -6.45
N ASP A 66 11.91 -22.28 -6.11
CA ASP A 66 11.74 -23.45 -5.25
C ASP A 66 12.44 -23.32 -3.89
N THR A 67 13.33 -22.34 -3.74
CA THR A 67 14.03 -22.01 -2.50
C THR A 67 14.61 -20.59 -2.58
N THR A 68 14.85 -19.97 -1.42
CA THR A 68 15.57 -18.70 -1.26
C THR A 68 16.96 -18.86 -0.65
N ALA A 69 17.44 -20.10 -0.47
CA ALA A 69 18.66 -20.40 0.27
C ALA A 69 19.90 -19.66 -0.25
N ASP A 70 19.98 -19.38 -1.55
CA ASP A 70 21.11 -18.67 -2.18
C ASP A 70 21.17 -17.20 -1.81
N LEU A 71 20.04 -16.61 -1.39
CA LEU A 71 19.97 -15.18 -1.07
C LEU A 71 20.77 -14.81 0.19
N LYS A 72 21.16 -15.80 1.02
CA LYS A 72 22.09 -15.62 2.15
C LYS A 72 23.46 -15.08 1.73
N ASN A 73 23.85 -15.25 0.47
CA ASN A 73 25.14 -14.81 -0.05
C ASN A 73 25.20 -13.29 -0.28
N PHE A 74 24.05 -12.60 -0.30
CA PHE A 74 23.96 -11.18 -0.60
C PHE A 74 23.66 -10.39 0.69
N ARG A 75 24.70 -9.96 1.39
CA ARG A 75 24.59 -9.49 2.78
C ARG A 75 24.04 -8.08 2.93
N ASN A 76 23.94 -7.32 1.84
CA ASN A 76 23.46 -5.94 1.82
C ASN A 76 22.09 -5.80 1.16
N LEU A 77 21.42 -6.92 0.94
CA LEU A 77 20.10 -6.97 0.37
C LEU A 77 19.11 -6.34 1.37
N ASP A 78 18.40 -5.31 0.89
CA ASP A 78 17.46 -4.48 1.64
C ASP A 78 16.04 -4.59 1.06
N ALA A 79 15.93 -4.89 -0.24
CA ALA A 79 14.66 -5.08 -0.93
C ALA A 79 14.63 -6.41 -1.67
N VAL A 80 13.57 -7.20 -1.44
CA VAL A 80 13.30 -8.43 -2.21
C VAL A 80 11.93 -8.38 -2.85
N GLY A 81 11.84 -8.96 -4.05
CA GLY A 81 10.56 -9.23 -4.66
C GLY A 81 10.55 -10.44 -5.56
N PHE A 82 9.37 -11.05 -5.64
CA PHE A 82 9.20 -12.31 -6.32
C PHE A 82 7.90 -12.31 -7.11
N ALA A 83 7.97 -12.79 -8.35
CA ALA A 83 6.79 -13.12 -9.13
C ALA A 83 6.32 -14.54 -8.82
N GLY A 84 5.02 -14.76 -8.72
CA GLY A 84 4.47 -16.11 -8.86
C GLY A 84 4.92 -17.11 -7.81
N LEU A 85 5.30 -16.65 -6.60
CA LEU A 85 5.50 -17.57 -5.47
C LEU A 85 4.18 -18.29 -5.23
N GLY A 86 4.16 -19.60 -5.42
CA GLY A 86 3.02 -20.44 -5.05
C GLY A 86 2.89 -20.57 -3.53
N ASP A 87 2.31 -21.68 -3.04
CA ASP A 87 2.15 -22.00 -1.60
C ASP A 87 3.48 -22.34 -0.90
N MET A 88 4.60 -21.79 -1.37
CA MET A 88 5.92 -22.23 -0.96
C MET A 88 6.34 -21.64 0.39
N ASP A 89 6.87 -22.50 1.25
CA ASP A 89 7.49 -22.15 2.52
C ASP A 89 8.85 -21.49 2.24
N ILE A 90 8.84 -20.17 2.07
CA ILE A 90 10.06 -19.40 1.87
C ILE A 90 10.71 -19.16 3.23
N ASP A 91 11.94 -19.63 3.35
CA ASP A 91 12.77 -19.36 4.51
C ASP A 91 13.33 -17.94 4.45
N PHE A 92 12.79 -17.08 5.32
CA PHE A 92 13.22 -15.69 5.48
C PHE A 92 14.26 -15.49 6.59
N THR A 93 14.76 -16.55 7.23
CA THR A 93 15.66 -16.43 8.41
C THR A 93 16.98 -15.73 8.12
N ASN A 94 17.46 -15.75 6.88
CA ASN A 94 18.72 -15.10 6.48
C ASN A 94 18.55 -13.63 6.04
N PHE A 95 17.34 -13.07 6.10
CA PHE A 95 17.00 -11.76 5.54
C PHE A 95 16.89 -10.66 6.60
N SER A 96 17.82 -10.61 7.55
CA SER A 96 17.72 -9.72 8.71
C SER A 96 17.74 -8.23 8.38
N LYS A 97 18.18 -7.82 7.18
CA LYS A 97 18.24 -6.42 6.74
C LYS A 97 17.06 -5.98 5.86
N ILE A 98 16.20 -6.91 5.42
CA ILE A 98 15.14 -6.57 4.48
C ILE A 98 14.18 -5.57 5.11
N SER A 99 14.04 -4.41 4.46
CA SER A 99 13.07 -3.38 4.81
C SER A 99 11.89 -3.32 3.85
N TYR A 100 12.05 -3.88 2.64
CA TYR A 100 11.05 -3.90 1.59
C TYR A 100 10.82 -5.31 1.03
N PHE A 101 9.57 -5.77 1.05
CA PHE A 101 9.14 -7.02 0.44
C PHE A 101 8.03 -6.78 -0.58
N SER A 102 8.17 -7.31 -1.78
CA SER A 102 7.09 -7.27 -2.78
C SER A 102 6.77 -8.64 -3.35
N LEU A 103 5.50 -9.01 -3.36
CA LEU A 103 5.01 -10.21 -4.02
C LEU A 103 4.09 -9.81 -5.16
N TYR A 104 4.34 -10.37 -6.34
CA TYR A 104 3.57 -10.02 -7.50
C TYR A 104 3.19 -11.17 -8.43
N ASP A 105 2.17 -10.93 -9.25
CA ASP A 105 1.71 -11.84 -10.29
C ASP A 105 1.48 -13.27 -9.75
N THR A 106 0.85 -13.40 -8.58
CA THR A 106 0.47 -14.71 -8.04
C THR A 106 -0.95 -15.12 -8.42
N TYR A 107 -1.20 -16.41 -8.33
CA TYR A 107 -2.52 -17.03 -8.54
C TYR A 107 -3.06 -17.69 -7.27
N LEU A 108 -2.59 -17.22 -6.11
CA LEU A 108 -3.00 -17.72 -4.81
C LEU A 108 -4.35 -17.13 -4.41
N GLU A 109 -5.24 -17.96 -3.87
CA GLU A 109 -6.49 -17.50 -3.27
C GLU A 109 -6.29 -16.88 -1.88
N SER A 110 -5.28 -17.35 -1.16
CA SER A 110 -4.85 -16.84 0.15
C SER A 110 -3.33 -16.84 0.25
N LEU A 111 -2.78 -15.97 1.10
CA LEU A 111 -1.33 -15.85 1.29
C LEU A 111 -1.02 -15.82 2.79
N ASN A 112 -0.17 -16.75 3.24
CA ASN A 112 0.30 -16.77 4.62
C ASN A 112 1.54 -15.88 4.78
N LEU A 113 1.39 -14.78 5.49
CA LEU A 113 2.48 -13.82 5.75
C LEU A 113 3.23 -14.07 7.06
N THR A 114 2.88 -15.10 7.84
CA THR A 114 3.44 -15.32 9.19
C THR A 114 4.96 -15.44 9.15
N ASN A 115 5.53 -16.06 8.12
CA ASN A 115 6.99 -16.20 7.98
C ASN A 115 7.70 -14.85 7.75
N LEU A 116 7.02 -13.80 7.30
CA LEU A 116 7.61 -12.46 7.19
C LEU A 116 7.77 -11.77 8.54
N SER A 117 7.12 -12.26 9.61
CA SER A 117 7.26 -11.68 10.97
C SER A 117 8.68 -11.78 11.52
N VAL A 118 9.53 -12.66 10.96
CA VAL A 118 10.95 -12.75 11.32
C VAL A 118 11.76 -11.56 10.80
N LEU A 119 11.23 -10.82 9.81
CA LEU A 119 11.86 -9.66 9.20
C LEU A 119 11.60 -8.41 10.05
N ASN A 120 12.33 -8.28 11.16
CA ASN A 120 12.14 -7.16 12.11
C ASN A 120 12.36 -5.76 11.51
N ASN A 121 13.06 -5.65 10.38
CA ASN A 121 13.30 -4.39 9.68
C ASN A 121 12.28 -4.11 8.57
N LEU A 122 11.34 -5.04 8.31
CA LEU A 122 10.36 -4.91 7.24
C LEU A 122 9.38 -3.78 7.59
N THR A 123 9.48 -2.68 6.84
CA THR A 123 8.63 -1.50 7.01
C THR A 123 7.68 -1.29 5.84
N MET A 124 7.96 -1.92 4.69
CA MET A 124 7.15 -1.77 3.49
C MET A 124 6.85 -3.12 2.83
N LEU A 125 5.56 -3.35 2.56
CA LEU A 125 5.07 -4.54 1.89
C LEU A 125 4.18 -4.15 0.70
N GLU A 126 4.51 -4.69 -0.49
CA GLU A 126 3.71 -4.54 -1.69
C GLU A 126 3.16 -5.87 -2.20
N LEU A 127 1.86 -5.90 -2.48
CA LEU A 127 1.17 -7.01 -3.15
C LEU A 127 0.61 -6.49 -4.47
N HIS A 128 1.03 -7.04 -5.61
CA HIS A 128 0.65 -6.52 -6.93
C HIS A 128 0.19 -7.64 -7.86
N ASN A 129 -0.90 -7.44 -8.60
CA ASN A 129 -1.38 -8.40 -9.59
C ASN A 129 -1.66 -9.81 -9.01
N ASN A 130 -2.11 -9.90 -7.76
CA ASN A 130 -2.50 -11.18 -7.16
C ASN A 130 -3.97 -11.43 -7.51
N TYR A 131 -4.19 -11.98 -8.71
CA TYR A 131 -5.47 -11.94 -9.41
C TYR A 131 -6.56 -12.82 -8.79
N GLU A 132 -6.19 -13.78 -7.93
CA GLU A 132 -7.14 -14.67 -7.25
C GLU A 132 -7.20 -14.42 -5.74
N LEU A 133 -6.37 -13.53 -5.20
CA LEU A 133 -6.24 -13.31 -3.76
C LEU A 133 -7.54 -12.72 -3.18
N ARG A 134 -8.21 -13.50 -2.31
CA ARG A 134 -9.49 -13.15 -1.68
C ARG A 134 -9.32 -12.66 -0.25
N SER A 135 -8.33 -13.15 0.47
CA SER A 135 -8.07 -12.74 1.85
C SER A 135 -6.59 -12.50 2.09
N ILE A 136 -6.30 -11.54 2.96
CA ILE A 136 -4.94 -11.28 3.42
C ILE A 136 -4.95 -10.89 4.89
N ASP A 137 -4.02 -11.46 5.65
CA ASP A 137 -3.85 -11.18 7.08
C ASP A 137 -2.46 -10.60 7.34
N PHE A 138 -2.42 -9.35 7.79
CA PHE A 138 -1.20 -8.63 8.12
C PHE A 138 -0.88 -8.63 9.63
N SER A 139 -1.68 -9.30 10.46
CA SER A 139 -1.62 -9.16 11.92
C SER A 139 -0.32 -9.58 12.58
N ALA A 140 0.49 -10.38 11.90
CA ALA A 140 1.83 -10.77 12.36
C ALA A 140 2.93 -9.74 12.04
N LEU A 141 2.63 -8.62 11.37
CA LEU A 141 3.62 -7.71 10.77
C LEU A 141 3.64 -6.31 11.42
N GLU A 142 3.81 -6.28 12.74
CA GLU A 142 3.69 -5.07 13.57
C GLU A 142 4.61 -3.90 13.17
N ASN A 143 5.74 -4.19 12.50
CA ASN A 143 6.74 -3.17 12.09
C ASN A 143 6.40 -2.48 10.77
N LEU A 144 5.36 -2.93 10.05
CA LEU A 144 4.99 -2.30 8.78
C LEU A 144 4.52 -0.85 8.99
N GLU A 145 5.14 0.05 8.23
CA GLU A 145 4.74 1.44 8.12
C GLU A 145 3.93 1.70 6.84
N LYS A 146 4.16 0.90 5.80
CA LYS A 146 3.53 1.08 4.48
C LYS A 146 3.05 -0.24 3.89
N VAL A 147 1.78 -0.26 3.48
CA VAL A 147 1.16 -1.41 2.81
C VAL A 147 0.52 -0.93 1.52
N LEU A 148 0.91 -1.56 0.40
CA LEU A 148 0.31 -1.31 -0.91
C LEU A 148 -0.22 -2.62 -1.50
N VAL A 149 -1.52 -2.68 -1.71
CA VAL A 149 -2.20 -3.81 -2.37
C VAL A 149 -2.80 -3.32 -3.68
N LEU A 150 -2.30 -3.82 -4.80
CA LEU A 150 -2.77 -3.48 -6.14
C LEU A 150 -3.32 -4.69 -6.86
N ARG A 151 -4.50 -4.51 -7.44
CA ARG A 151 -5.11 -5.45 -8.39
C ARG A 151 -5.28 -6.83 -7.78
N SER A 152 -5.90 -6.83 -6.60
CA SER A 152 -6.27 -8.03 -5.86
C SER A 152 -7.76 -7.96 -5.56
N PRO A 153 -8.56 -8.96 -5.96
CA PRO A 153 -10.00 -8.95 -5.78
C PRO A 153 -10.37 -9.44 -4.37
N LEU A 154 -9.84 -8.72 -3.37
CA LEU A 154 -10.00 -9.00 -1.95
C LEU A 154 -11.47 -8.94 -1.54
N LYS A 155 -11.83 -9.81 -0.60
CA LYS A 155 -13.07 -9.79 0.17
C LYS A 155 -12.81 -9.52 1.65
N GLU A 156 -11.66 -9.97 2.13
CA GLU A 156 -11.25 -9.83 3.53
C GLU A 156 -9.83 -9.28 3.60
N ILE A 157 -9.62 -8.35 4.53
CA ILE A 157 -8.31 -7.82 4.87
C ILE A 157 -8.26 -7.61 6.37
N ASN A 158 -7.27 -8.23 7.03
CA ASN A 158 -7.01 -8.02 8.43
C ASN A 158 -5.81 -7.08 8.61
N THR A 159 -6.08 -5.87 9.11
CA THR A 159 -5.08 -4.83 9.43
C THR A 159 -4.82 -4.70 10.93
N ASP A 160 -5.41 -5.56 11.76
CA ASP A 160 -5.09 -5.63 13.18
C ASP A 160 -3.58 -5.86 13.35
N GLY A 161 -2.98 -5.46 14.47
CA GLY A 161 -1.54 -5.62 14.72
C GLY A 161 -0.64 -4.63 13.96
N LEU A 162 -1.11 -3.99 12.88
CA LEU A 162 -0.35 -2.98 12.15
C LEU A 162 -0.33 -1.62 12.88
N VAL A 163 0.22 -1.61 14.09
CA VAL A 163 0.23 -0.45 15.01
C VAL A 163 1.14 0.68 14.53
N ASN A 164 2.13 0.40 13.68
CA ASN A 164 3.04 1.40 13.12
C ASN A 164 2.64 1.89 11.72
N LEU A 165 1.51 1.43 11.19
CA LEU A 165 1.05 1.74 9.85
C LEU A 165 0.77 3.24 9.68
N LYS A 166 1.42 3.84 8.67
CA LYS A 166 1.28 5.25 8.28
C LYS A 166 0.59 5.41 6.92
N ASP A 167 0.83 4.47 6.01
CA ASP A 167 0.34 4.52 4.63
C ASP A 167 -0.33 3.18 4.28
N LEU A 168 -1.62 3.22 3.99
CA LEU A 168 -2.36 2.06 3.49
C LEU A 168 -3.03 2.41 2.16
N LYS A 169 -2.66 1.65 1.12
CA LYS A 169 -3.18 1.83 -0.23
C LYS A 169 -3.73 0.53 -0.77
N ILE A 170 -5.02 0.52 -1.08
CA ILE A 170 -5.74 -0.61 -1.65
C ILE A 170 -6.34 -0.16 -2.99
N TYR A 171 -5.87 -0.76 -4.07
CA TYR A 171 -6.41 -0.59 -5.41
C TYR A 171 -7.04 -1.91 -5.87
N GLY A 172 -8.31 -2.11 -5.52
CA GLY A 172 -9.02 -3.37 -5.72
C GLY A 172 -9.51 -3.64 -7.14
N SER A 173 -9.56 -2.60 -8.00
CA SER A 173 -10.09 -2.73 -9.36
C SER A 173 -9.00 -2.98 -10.41
N PHE A 174 -9.31 -3.83 -11.39
CA PHE A 174 -8.42 -4.11 -12.51
C PHE A 174 -9.16 -4.68 -13.72
N ILE A 175 -8.52 -4.62 -14.88
CA ILE A 175 -9.02 -5.24 -16.11
C ILE A 175 -8.12 -6.42 -16.47
N ARG A 176 -8.72 -7.59 -16.69
CA ARG A 176 -8.02 -8.80 -17.15
C ARG A 176 -8.91 -9.54 -18.14
N HIS A 177 -8.35 -9.94 -19.28
CA HIS A 177 -9.10 -10.63 -20.35
C HIS A 177 -10.38 -9.91 -20.77
N SER A 178 -10.31 -8.58 -20.89
CA SER A 178 -11.44 -7.70 -21.21
C SER A 178 -12.59 -7.72 -20.19
N GLN A 179 -12.38 -8.30 -19.00
CA GLN A 179 -13.32 -8.28 -17.88
C GLN A 179 -12.85 -7.29 -16.82
N HIS A 180 -13.80 -6.58 -16.22
CA HIS A 180 -13.55 -5.70 -15.08
C HIS A 180 -13.73 -6.49 -13.78
N PHE A 181 -12.74 -6.38 -12.91
CA PHE A 181 -12.75 -6.95 -11.57
C PHE A 181 -12.71 -5.82 -10.56
N MET A 182 -13.37 -6.02 -9.43
CA MET A 182 -13.40 -5.09 -8.30
C MET A 182 -13.32 -5.91 -7.01
N ALA A 183 -12.62 -5.39 -6.00
CA ALA A 183 -12.62 -5.99 -4.68
C ALA A 183 -13.97 -5.75 -3.99
N GLU A 184 -14.43 -6.70 -3.19
CA GLU A 184 -15.72 -6.64 -2.48
C GLU A 184 -15.47 -6.78 -0.99
N LEU A 185 -14.87 -5.77 -0.36
CA LEU A 185 -14.51 -5.83 1.05
C LEU A 185 -15.76 -5.84 1.94
N GLU A 186 -15.87 -6.85 2.80
CA GLU A 186 -17.01 -6.97 3.71
C GLU A 186 -16.89 -6.01 4.91
N ALA A 187 -15.67 -5.91 5.45
CA ALA A 187 -15.32 -4.99 6.54
C ALA A 187 -13.81 -4.78 6.58
N VAL A 188 -13.38 -3.66 7.16
CA VAL A 188 -11.98 -3.40 7.54
C VAL A 188 -11.98 -2.73 8.90
N ASN A 189 -11.16 -3.23 9.83
CA ASN A 189 -11.03 -2.68 11.17
C ASN A 189 -9.79 -1.80 11.28
N PHE A 190 -9.98 -0.48 11.36
CA PHE A 190 -8.89 0.47 11.52
C PHE A 190 -8.57 0.85 12.97
N SER A 191 -9.23 0.23 13.96
CA SER A 191 -9.12 0.65 15.37
C SER A 191 -7.70 0.59 15.96
N GLN A 192 -6.82 -0.25 15.42
CA GLN A 192 -5.42 -0.35 15.85
C GLN A 192 -4.45 0.46 15.00
N ASN A 193 -4.89 1.00 13.86
CA ASN A 193 -4.05 1.72 12.90
C ASN A 193 -4.02 3.23 13.20
N ILE A 194 -3.90 3.60 14.49
CA ILE A 194 -3.98 4.99 15.00
C ILE A 194 -2.88 5.91 14.47
N ASN A 195 -1.83 5.34 13.87
CA ASN A 195 -0.72 6.07 13.27
C ASN A 195 -0.90 6.37 11.78
N LEU A 196 -2.04 6.00 11.18
CA LEU A 196 -2.32 6.28 9.76
C LEU A 196 -2.26 7.78 9.47
N GLU A 197 -1.55 8.12 8.40
CA GLU A 197 -1.37 9.47 7.86
C GLU A 197 -2.05 9.62 6.48
N ASP A 198 -2.01 8.55 5.66
CA ASP A 198 -2.62 8.49 4.33
C ASP A 198 -3.37 7.17 4.15
N LEU A 199 -4.65 7.26 3.78
CA LEU A 199 -5.51 6.10 3.50
C LEU A 199 -6.14 6.23 2.12
N ILE A 200 -5.82 5.28 1.23
CA ILE A 200 -6.42 5.18 -0.10
C ILE A 200 -7.08 3.82 -0.25
N ILE A 201 -8.38 3.82 -0.55
CA ILE A 201 -9.16 2.61 -0.81
C ILE A 201 -9.98 2.85 -2.09
N VAL A 202 -9.50 2.35 -3.23
CA VAL A 202 -10.05 2.65 -4.55
C VAL A 202 -10.41 1.37 -5.29
N GLY A 203 -11.57 1.37 -5.94
CA GLY A 203 -12.02 0.26 -6.75
C GLY A 203 -12.41 -0.93 -5.88
N THR A 204 -13.20 -0.66 -4.84
CA THR A 204 -13.80 -1.67 -3.98
C THR A 204 -15.19 -1.27 -3.51
N THR A 205 -15.99 -2.23 -3.05
CA THR A 205 -17.17 -1.95 -2.22
C THR A 205 -16.79 -2.02 -0.74
N LEU A 206 -17.38 -1.18 0.10
CA LEU A 206 -17.27 -1.30 1.55
C LEU A 206 -18.58 -0.82 2.19
N PRO A 207 -19.28 -1.62 3.02
CA PRO A 207 -20.54 -1.18 3.62
C PRO A 207 -20.38 0.03 4.55
N SER A 208 -19.28 0.08 5.30
CA SER A 208 -19.00 1.14 6.27
C SER A 208 -17.51 1.39 6.41
N LEU A 209 -17.13 2.67 6.47
CA LEU A 209 -15.78 3.11 6.80
C LEU A 209 -15.80 3.84 8.14
N ILE A 210 -15.15 3.26 9.15
CA ILE A 210 -15.08 3.82 10.50
C ILE A 210 -13.64 4.18 10.83
N LEU A 211 -13.39 5.48 10.97
CA LEU A 211 -12.10 6.05 11.35
C LEU A 211 -12.29 6.78 12.68
N ASN A 212 -12.16 6.05 13.79
CA ASN A 212 -12.31 6.59 15.13
C ASN A 212 -10.93 6.90 15.75
N GLN A 213 -10.72 8.10 16.30
CA GLN A 213 -9.47 8.51 16.95
C GLN A 213 -8.23 8.46 16.03
N HIS A 214 -8.39 8.81 14.75
CA HIS A 214 -7.29 8.84 13.79
C HIS A 214 -6.61 10.22 13.78
N GLU A 215 -5.95 10.56 14.88
CA GLU A 215 -5.37 11.91 15.12
C GLU A 215 -4.28 12.31 14.12
N LYS A 216 -3.65 11.35 13.46
CA LYS A 216 -2.55 11.60 12.50
C LYS A 216 -2.98 11.59 11.03
N LEU A 217 -4.23 11.22 10.73
CA LEU A 217 -4.68 11.06 9.35
C LEU A 217 -4.82 12.44 8.70
N VAL A 218 -4.12 12.67 7.59
CA VAL A 218 -4.06 13.94 6.84
C VAL A 218 -4.79 13.82 5.50
N SER A 219 -4.82 12.62 4.91
CA SER A 219 -5.39 12.34 3.60
C SER A 219 -6.27 11.09 3.62
N LEU A 220 -7.47 11.20 3.06
CA LEU A 220 -8.40 10.11 2.81
C LEU A 220 -8.87 10.15 1.36
N GLU A 221 -8.66 9.06 0.62
CA GLU A 221 -9.26 8.84 -0.69
C GLU A 221 -10.03 7.52 -0.70
N PHE A 222 -11.32 7.57 -1.01
CA PHE A 222 -12.18 6.41 -1.17
C PHE A 222 -12.91 6.47 -2.52
N SER A 223 -12.89 5.37 -3.28
CA SER A 223 -13.65 5.30 -4.53
C SER A 223 -14.37 3.97 -4.67
N GLY A 224 -15.71 4.03 -4.63
CA GLY A 224 -16.61 2.90 -4.83
C GLY A 224 -17.89 3.03 -4.00
N PRO A 225 -18.76 2.01 -4.01
CA PRO A 225 -19.98 2.00 -3.22
C PRO A 225 -19.64 1.97 -1.71
N LEU A 226 -20.07 3.02 -1.00
CA LEU A 226 -19.94 3.20 0.44
C LEU A 226 -21.25 3.74 1.01
N GLU A 227 -21.88 2.99 1.91
CA GLU A 227 -23.19 3.35 2.48
C GLU A 227 -23.09 4.20 3.74
N ASN A 228 -22.05 3.97 4.55
CA ASN A 228 -21.88 4.66 5.82
C ASN A 228 -20.43 5.10 6.00
N VAL A 229 -20.25 6.27 6.60
CA VAL A 229 -18.92 6.77 6.96
C VAL A 229 -18.97 7.46 8.31
N TYR A 230 -17.98 7.18 9.15
CA TYR A 230 -17.75 7.90 10.41
C TYR A 230 -16.27 8.29 10.48
N ILE A 231 -16.00 9.58 10.60
CA ILE A 231 -14.64 10.11 10.61
C ILE A 231 -14.44 11.01 11.84
N GLU A 232 -13.56 10.58 12.72
CA GLU A 232 -12.99 11.36 13.82
C GLU A 232 -11.47 11.41 13.62
N ALA A 233 -11.05 12.35 12.77
CA ALA A 233 -9.67 12.56 12.35
C ALA A 233 -9.37 14.07 12.33
N PRO A 234 -9.03 14.68 13.48
CA PRO A 234 -8.94 16.14 13.59
C PRO A 234 -7.84 16.78 12.73
N SER A 235 -6.82 16.01 12.33
CA SER A 235 -5.73 16.47 11.43
C SER A 235 -6.04 16.31 9.95
N LEU A 236 -7.23 15.81 9.59
CA LEU A 236 -7.58 15.50 8.21
C LEU A 236 -7.75 16.79 7.41
N GLU A 237 -6.93 16.96 6.38
CA GLU A 237 -6.93 18.16 5.54
C GLU A 237 -7.61 17.93 4.19
N ASN A 238 -7.55 16.70 3.67
CA ASN A 238 -8.02 16.36 2.33
C ASN A 238 -8.90 15.12 2.35
N ILE A 239 -10.11 15.26 1.79
CA ILE A 239 -11.03 14.15 1.55
C ILE A 239 -11.32 14.06 0.05
N GLY A 240 -11.18 12.86 -0.49
CA GLY A 240 -11.78 12.44 -1.75
C GLY A 240 -12.67 11.23 -1.53
N ILE A 241 -13.96 11.33 -1.84
CA ILE A 241 -14.91 10.23 -1.85
C ILE A 241 -15.62 10.28 -3.20
N SER A 242 -15.58 9.19 -3.97
CA SER A 242 -16.23 9.14 -5.28
C SER A 242 -17.04 7.85 -5.47
N GLY A 243 -18.19 7.94 -6.12
CA GLY A 243 -19.00 6.75 -6.40
C GLY A 243 -19.72 6.17 -5.19
N SER A 244 -19.84 6.93 -4.10
CA SER A 244 -20.44 6.47 -2.84
C SER A 244 -21.98 6.51 -2.87
N LEU A 245 -22.59 5.83 -1.89
CA LEU A 245 -24.04 5.80 -1.66
C LEU A 245 -24.44 6.69 -0.46
N LEU A 246 -23.57 7.63 -0.07
CA LEU A 246 -23.78 8.51 1.06
C LEU A 246 -24.83 9.58 0.72
N THR A 247 -25.90 9.66 1.51
CA THR A 247 -26.88 10.76 1.43
C THR A 247 -26.46 11.98 2.26
N SER A 248 -25.59 11.77 3.25
CA SER A 248 -24.96 12.81 4.07
C SER A 248 -23.58 12.36 4.56
N ILE A 249 -22.75 13.32 4.94
CA ILE A 249 -21.46 13.09 5.59
C ILE A 249 -21.29 14.10 6.73
N ASP A 250 -20.96 13.62 7.93
CA ASP A 250 -20.62 14.48 9.06
C ASP A 250 -19.13 14.85 9.02
N VAL A 251 -18.86 16.13 8.73
CA VAL A 251 -17.50 16.70 8.70
C VAL A 251 -17.23 17.61 9.90
N SER A 252 -18.13 17.63 10.90
CA SER A 252 -18.01 18.50 12.09
C SER A 252 -16.78 18.19 12.95
N LYS A 253 -16.28 16.95 12.89
CA LYS A 253 -15.10 16.47 13.61
C LYS A 253 -13.78 16.70 12.87
N LEU A 254 -13.79 17.49 11.79
CA LEU A 254 -12.65 17.72 10.89
C LEU A 254 -12.26 19.21 10.85
N PRO A 255 -11.82 19.81 11.98
CA PRO A 255 -11.58 21.26 12.07
C PRO A 255 -10.52 21.77 11.09
N ASN A 256 -9.56 20.93 10.68
CA ASN A 256 -8.48 21.28 9.76
C ASN A 256 -8.78 20.93 8.28
N LEU A 257 -10.03 20.59 7.95
CA LEU A 257 -10.42 20.23 6.58
C LEU A 257 -10.26 21.43 5.64
N LYS A 258 -9.41 21.27 4.62
CA LYS A 258 -9.12 22.30 3.61
C LYS A 258 -9.78 21.99 2.28
N ASN A 259 -9.78 20.72 1.87
CA ASN A 259 -10.30 20.31 0.57
C ASN A 259 -11.18 19.07 0.72
N ILE A 260 -12.38 19.14 0.15
CA ILE A 260 -13.29 18.01 0.09
C ILE A 260 -13.79 17.81 -1.34
N ARG A 261 -13.68 16.58 -1.83
CA ARG A 261 -14.30 16.13 -3.08
C ARG A 261 -15.22 14.98 -2.74
N VAL A 262 -16.53 15.17 -2.88
CA VAL A 262 -17.52 14.10 -2.76
C VAL A 262 -18.28 14.04 -4.07
N LYS A 263 -17.91 13.13 -4.97
CA LYS A 263 -18.38 13.15 -6.37
C LYS A 263 -19.17 11.92 -6.75
N HIS A 264 -19.98 12.06 -7.80
CA HIS A 264 -20.61 10.92 -8.49
C HIS A 264 -21.36 10.00 -7.52
N GLY A 265 -22.16 10.59 -6.64
CA GLY A 265 -22.87 9.87 -5.57
C GLY A 265 -24.33 10.29 -5.47
N VAL A 266 -24.88 10.17 -4.27
CA VAL A 266 -26.27 10.51 -3.95
C VAL A 266 -26.36 11.48 -2.76
N LEU A 267 -25.32 12.29 -2.55
CA LEU A 267 -25.28 13.24 -1.44
C LEU A 267 -26.41 14.27 -1.57
N GLU A 268 -27.20 14.44 -0.53
CA GLU A 268 -28.32 15.40 -0.49
C GLU A 268 -27.99 16.62 0.37
N THR A 269 -27.25 16.40 1.47
CA THR A 269 -26.95 17.44 2.47
C THR A 269 -25.50 17.42 2.90
N ILE A 270 -24.96 18.60 3.21
CA ILE A 270 -23.64 18.77 3.79
C ILE A 270 -23.58 20.08 4.59
N ASN A 271 -22.84 20.10 5.69
CA ASN A 271 -22.65 21.28 6.53
C ASN A 271 -21.15 21.47 6.82
N PHE A 272 -20.64 22.66 6.50
CA PHE A 272 -19.24 23.06 6.70
C PHE A 272 -19.03 24.07 7.84
N GLU A 273 -20.02 24.30 8.71
CA GLU A 273 -19.93 25.29 9.80
C GLU A 273 -18.72 25.11 10.73
N SER A 274 -18.25 23.87 10.90
CA SER A 274 -17.09 23.56 11.76
C SER A 274 -15.75 23.57 11.01
N ASN A 275 -15.75 23.72 9.69
CA ASN A 275 -14.57 23.60 8.83
C ASN A 275 -14.05 24.98 8.43
N LEU A 276 -13.52 25.73 9.40
CA LEU A 276 -13.14 27.13 9.22
C LEU A 276 -11.95 27.33 8.28
N GLU A 277 -11.17 26.28 8.01
CA GLU A 277 -10.04 26.28 7.07
C GLU A 277 -10.43 25.81 5.65
N LEU A 278 -11.71 25.58 5.38
CA LEU A 278 -12.17 25.07 4.09
C LEU A 278 -11.80 26.05 2.96
N MET A 279 -11.13 25.52 1.95
CA MET A 279 -10.71 26.26 0.76
C MET A 279 -11.48 25.82 -0.49
N SER A 280 -11.79 24.52 -0.60
CA SER A 280 -12.50 23.99 -1.76
C SER A 280 -13.44 22.83 -1.43
N ALA A 281 -14.59 22.83 -2.08
CA ALA A 281 -15.58 21.76 -2.06
C ALA A 281 -16.03 21.44 -3.49
N ASP A 282 -15.78 20.21 -3.95
CA ASP A 282 -16.28 19.72 -5.23
C ASP A 282 -17.28 18.58 -4.98
N LEU A 283 -18.55 18.91 -5.14
CA LEU A 283 -19.72 18.06 -4.88
C LEU A 283 -20.42 17.65 -6.19
N THR A 284 -19.71 17.73 -7.32
CA THR A 284 -20.30 17.50 -8.64
C THR A 284 -20.93 16.11 -8.79
N ASN A 285 -22.06 16.06 -9.50
CA ASN A 285 -22.83 14.84 -9.76
C ASN A 285 -23.34 14.17 -8.47
N ASN A 286 -24.03 14.94 -7.64
CA ASN A 286 -24.81 14.45 -6.49
C ASN A 286 -26.27 14.91 -6.59
N LEU A 287 -27.07 14.63 -5.56
CA LEU A 287 -28.50 14.92 -5.48
C LEU A 287 -28.79 16.03 -4.45
N LEU A 288 -27.94 17.07 -4.41
CA LEU A 288 -28.05 18.15 -3.43
C LEU A 288 -29.43 18.80 -3.48
N THR A 289 -30.02 19.02 -2.30
CA THR A 289 -31.29 19.74 -2.20
C THR A 289 -31.12 21.22 -2.51
N ASN A 290 -32.21 21.91 -2.87
CA ASN A 290 -32.18 23.37 -3.08
C ASN A 290 -31.70 24.11 -1.83
N ASP A 291 -32.13 23.70 -0.64
CA ASP A 291 -31.70 24.29 0.63
C ASP A 291 -30.19 24.12 0.85
N THR A 292 -29.64 22.95 0.51
CA THR A 292 -28.19 22.72 0.56
C THR A 292 -27.45 23.63 -0.43
N ILE A 293 -27.98 23.80 -1.65
CA ILE A 293 -27.40 24.69 -2.66
C ILE A 293 -27.40 26.16 -2.18
N GLU A 294 -28.53 26.64 -1.64
CA GLU A 294 -28.63 28.00 -1.08
C GLU A 294 -27.65 28.21 0.08
N TYR A 295 -27.49 27.20 0.95
CA TYR A 295 -26.48 27.20 2.00
C TYR A 295 -25.06 27.30 1.42
N LEU A 296 -24.72 26.48 0.43
CA LEU A 296 -23.39 26.48 -0.21
C LEU A 296 -23.09 27.81 -0.90
N ASP A 297 -24.08 28.44 -1.54
CA ASP A 297 -23.96 29.78 -2.14
C ASP A 297 -23.77 30.91 -1.12
N SER A 298 -24.18 30.68 0.13
CA SER A 298 -24.02 31.62 1.24
C SER A 298 -22.62 31.59 1.87
N LEU A 299 -21.80 30.58 1.53
CA LEU A 299 -20.47 30.41 2.10
C LEU A 299 -19.54 31.60 1.76
N PRO A 300 -18.51 31.84 2.58
CA PRO A 300 -17.52 32.88 2.31
C PRO A 300 -16.91 32.77 0.91
N LYS A 301 -16.79 33.90 0.20
CA LYS A 301 -16.31 33.95 -1.20
C LYS A 301 -14.90 33.40 -1.46
N HIS A 302 -14.11 33.16 -0.41
CA HIS A 302 -12.78 32.55 -0.57
C HIS A 302 -12.87 31.02 -0.75
N ILE A 303 -13.99 30.41 -0.39
CA ILE A 303 -14.25 28.99 -0.56
C ILE A 303 -14.72 28.76 -2.00
N THR A 304 -13.99 27.92 -2.73
CA THR A 304 -14.39 27.52 -4.08
C THR A 304 -15.33 26.33 -3.99
N VAL A 305 -16.58 26.49 -4.43
CA VAL A 305 -17.58 25.42 -4.42
C VAL A 305 -18.00 25.09 -5.86
N ILE A 306 -18.06 23.80 -6.19
CA ILE A 306 -18.57 23.29 -7.46
C ILE A 306 -19.57 22.17 -7.15
N TYR A 307 -20.78 22.20 -7.71
CA TYR A 307 -21.81 21.17 -7.55
C TYR A 307 -22.65 20.99 -8.82
#